data_AF-A0A0S4TAY2-F1
#
_entry.id   AF-A0A0S4TAY2-F1
#
_cell.length_a   1.000
_cell.length_b   1.000
_cell.length_c   1.000
_cell.angle_alpha   90.00
_cell.angle_beta   90.00
_cell.angle_gamma   90.00
#
_symmetry.space_group_name_H-M   'P 1'
#
loop_
_entity.id
_entity.type
_entity.pdbx_description
1 polymer ?
#
loop_
_entity_poly.entity_id
_entity_poly.type
_entity_poly.pdbx_seq_one_letter_code
_entity_poly.pdbx_strand_id
1 'polypeptide(L)'
;MITHPRIFAATLYEIFYFRVFVLLTRFQNVKTILVSPLLFESKVFTWICSPIYVVSANREQQIKYLMDRDSCTQTLAENMIDSQMSLKTKCELADKVLWNNDSIHDLKIQIKKEFSIL
;
A
#
# COMPACT_ATOMS: atom_id res chain seq x y z
N MET A 1 -4.40 1.58 18.10
CA MET A 1 -3.92 0.91 16.86
C MET A 1 -5.15 0.46 16.11
N ILE A 2 -5.38 0.95 14.88
CA ILE A 2 -6.65 0.70 14.15
C ILE A 2 -6.72 -0.77 13.66
N THR A 3 -5.58 -1.42 13.42
CA THR A 3 -5.51 -2.85 13.10
C THR A 3 -5.56 -3.70 14.37
N HIS A 4 -6.33 -4.78 14.34
CA HIS A 4 -6.43 -5.73 15.46
C HIS A 4 -5.05 -6.32 15.83
N PRO A 5 -4.66 -6.38 17.12
CA PRO A 5 -3.32 -6.79 17.55
C PRO A 5 -2.87 -8.15 17.00
N ARG A 6 -3.81 -9.10 16.87
CA ARG A 6 -3.52 -10.44 16.30
C ARG A 6 -3.10 -10.39 14.83
N ILE A 7 -3.75 -9.54 14.01
CA ILE A 7 -3.39 -9.38 12.60
C ILE A 7 -2.01 -8.73 12.52
N PHE A 8 -1.79 -7.68 13.30
CA PHE A 8 -0.51 -6.99 13.34
C PHE A 8 0.65 -7.93 13.74
N ALA A 9 0.47 -8.71 14.81
CA ALA A 9 1.46 -9.68 15.27
C ALA A 9 1.72 -10.78 14.22
N ALA A 10 0.67 -11.29 13.56
CA ALA A 10 0.81 -12.26 12.48
C ALA A 10 1.60 -11.68 11.29
N THR A 11 1.28 -10.46 10.84
CA THR A 11 2.03 -9.80 9.77
C THR A 11 3.51 -9.62 10.13
N LEU A 12 3.83 -9.21 11.37
CA LEU A 12 5.22 -9.10 11.82
C LEU A 12 5.93 -10.45 11.85
N TYR A 13 5.24 -11.50 12.31
CA TYR A 13 5.78 -12.85 12.33
C TYR A 13 6.12 -13.33 10.92
N GLU A 14 5.22 -13.14 9.96
CA GLU A 14 5.44 -13.50 8.55
C GLU A 14 6.63 -12.74 7.94
N ILE A 15 6.71 -11.42 8.17
CA ILE A 15 7.85 -10.61 7.70
C ILE A 15 9.16 -11.15 8.29
N PHE A 16 9.18 -11.43 9.59
CA PHE A 16 10.37 -11.93 10.27
C PHE A 16 10.76 -13.32 9.75
N TYR A 17 9.80 -14.23 9.67
CA TYR A 17 10.00 -15.59 9.16
C TYR A 17 10.57 -15.56 7.75
N PHE A 18 9.98 -14.77 6.85
CA PHE A 18 10.45 -14.68 5.47
C PHE A 18 11.86 -14.10 5.37
N ARG A 19 12.19 -13.08 6.18
CA ARG A 19 13.56 -12.53 6.25
C ARG A 19 14.57 -13.57 6.71
N VAL A 20 14.26 -14.31 7.77
CA VAL A 20 15.13 -15.39 8.26
C VAL A 20 15.28 -16.48 7.21
N PHE A 21 14.19 -16.88 6.56
CA PHE A 21 14.20 -17.87 5.49
C PHE A 21 15.13 -17.45 4.33
N VAL A 22 14.98 -16.22 3.83
CA VAL A 22 15.84 -15.68 2.74
C VAL A 22 17.32 -15.64 3.16
N LEU A 23 17.61 -15.25 4.41
CA LEU A 23 18.98 -15.24 4.94
C LEU A 23 19.60 -16.64 4.99
N LEU A 24 18.81 -17.67 5.32
CA LEU A 24 19.31 -19.04 5.47
C LEU A 24 19.44 -19.81 4.15
N THR A 25 18.67 -19.44 3.12
CA THR A 25 18.51 -20.24 1.88
C THR A 25 19.42 -19.81 0.71
N ARG A 26 20.35 -18.86 0.93
CA ARG A 26 21.22 -18.25 -0.10
C ARG A 26 20.49 -17.60 -1.29
N PHE A 27 19.16 -17.48 -1.26
CA PHE A 27 18.41 -16.67 -2.23
C PHE A 27 18.79 -15.20 -2.01
N GLN A 28 19.67 -14.68 -2.86
CA GLN A 28 20.00 -13.25 -2.86
C GLN A 28 18.99 -12.52 -3.76
N ASN A 29 18.69 -11.27 -3.40
CA ASN A 29 17.87 -10.34 -4.20
C ASN A 29 16.37 -10.67 -4.31
N VAL A 30 15.76 -11.34 -3.32
CA VAL A 30 14.31 -11.53 -3.27
C VAL A 30 13.61 -10.21 -2.91
N LYS A 31 12.79 -9.68 -3.82
CA LYS A 31 11.95 -8.51 -3.57
C LYS A 31 10.64 -8.96 -2.93
N THR A 32 10.27 -8.35 -1.79
CA THR A 32 9.00 -8.62 -1.08
C THR A 32 8.16 -7.36 -1.03
N ILE A 33 6.86 -7.48 -1.29
CA ILE A 33 5.93 -6.35 -1.27
C ILE A 33 4.92 -6.57 -0.14
N LEU A 34 4.87 -5.63 0.80
CA LEU A 34 3.83 -5.57 1.83
C LEU A 34 2.74 -4.59 1.37
N VAL A 35 1.51 -5.08 1.29
CA VAL A 35 0.33 -4.25 0.97
C VAL A 35 -0.48 -4.03 2.23
N SER A 36 -0.67 -2.76 2.63
CA SER A 36 -1.49 -2.40 3.78
C SER A 36 -2.18 -1.05 3.57
N PRO A 37 -3.52 -0.97 3.75
CA PRO A 37 -4.25 0.30 3.64
C PRO A 37 -3.89 1.29 4.77
N LEU A 38 -3.46 0.77 5.92
CA LEU A 38 -3.16 1.52 7.14
C LEU A 38 -1.65 1.53 7.46
N LEU A 39 -0.81 1.49 6.43
CA LEU A 39 0.64 1.36 6.59
C LEU A 39 1.22 2.49 7.47
N PHE A 40 0.90 3.75 7.17
CA PHE A 40 1.40 4.91 7.90
C PHE A 40 0.82 5.01 9.32
N GLU A 41 -0.45 4.66 9.45
CA GLU A 41 -1.19 4.64 10.71
C GLU A 41 -0.63 3.59 11.69
N SER A 42 0.00 2.54 11.18
CA SER A 42 0.65 1.50 11.99
C SER A 42 1.98 1.93 12.60
N LYS A 43 2.66 2.94 12.02
CA LYS A 43 4.02 3.42 12.31
C LYS A 43 5.12 2.38 12.23
N VAL A 44 5.00 1.21 12.86
CA VAL A 44 6.05 0.18 12.90
C VAL A 44 6.40 -0.33 11.50
N PHE A 45 5.41 -0.54 10.63
CA PHE A 45 5.67 -1.03 9.28
C PHE A 45 6.48 -0.03 8.43
N THR A 46 6.33 1.28 8.65
CA THR A 46 7.12 2.28 7.93
C THR A 46 8.59 2.28 8.34
N TRP A 47 8.95 1.71 9.50
CA TRP A 47 10.35 1.56 9.92
C TRP A 47 11.03 0.33 9.32
N ILE A 48 10.27 -0.70 8.96
CA ILE A 48 10.81 -1.98 8.48
C ILE A 48 10.61 -2.19 6.99
N CYS A 49 9.77 -1.41 6.32
CA CYS A 49 9.54 -1.46 4.88
C CYS A 49 10.18 -0.25 4.19
N SER A 50 10.97 -0.50 3.15
CA SER A 50 11.54 0.56 2.31
C SER A 50 11.88 -0.01 0.91
N PRO A 51 11.71 0.77 -0.17
CA PRO A 51 11.02 2.06 -0.20
C PRO A 51 9.49 1.92 -0.07
N ILE A 52 8.83 2.95 0.44
CA ILE A 52 7.37 3.05 0.60
C ILE A 52 6.77 3.73 -0.64
N TYR A 53 5.86 3.01 -1.29
CA TYR A 53 5.10 3.49 -2.44
C TYR A 53 3.67 3.85 -2.02
N VAL A 54 3.17 4.99 -2.50
CA VAL A 54 1.75 5.35 -2.42
C VAL A 54 1.17 5.41 -3.83
N VAL A 55 0.09 4.66 -4.06
CA VAL A 55 -0.71 4.79 -5.28
C VAL A 55 -1.80 5.82 -5.00
N SER A 56 -1.78 6.90 -5.77
CA SER A 56 -2.66 8.06 -5.60
C SER A 56 -3.61 8.19 -6.78
N ALA A 57 -4.88 8.50 -6.50
CA ALA A 57 -5.92 8.77 -7.49
C ALA A 57 -6.75 9.97 -7.04
N ASN A 58 -7.44 10.64 -7.96
CA ASN A 58 -8.32 11.74 -7.59
C ASN A 58 -9.52 11.21 -6.76
N ARG A 59 -10.15 12.10 -5.99
CA ARG A 59 -11.18 11.69 -5.03
C ARG A 59 -12.39 11.04 -5.71
N GLU A 60 -12.80 11.57 -6.87
CA GLU A 60 -13.93 11.05 -7.64
C GLU A 60 -13.68 9.61 -8.12
N GLN A 61 -12.46 9.31 -8.60
CA GLN A 61 -12.05 7.97 -8.98
C GLN A 61 -12.00 7.03 -7.79
N GLN A 62 -11.48 7.46 -6.64
CA GLN A 62 -11.47 6.63 -5.43
C GLN A 62 -12.89 6.24 -5.01
N ILE A 63 -13.82 7.20 -5.00
CA ILE A 63 -15.22 6.96 -4.68
C ILE A 63 -15.80 5.94 -5.68
N LYS A 64 -15.61 6.18 -6.98
CA LYS A 64 -16.10 5.27 -8.04
C LYS A 64 -15.57 3.85 -7.85
N TYR A 65 -14.26 3.69 -7.64
CA TYR A 65 -13.65 2.38 -7.44
C TYR A 65 -14.15 1.67 -6.18
N LEU A 66 -14.39 2.39 -5.08
CA LEU A 66 -14.96 1.81 -3.87
C LEU A 66 -16.41 1.36 -4.08
N MET A 67 -17.23 2.19 -4.73
CA MET A 67 -18.61 1.84 -5.06
C MET A 67 -18.68 0.61 -5.98
N ASP A 68 -17.84 0.56 -7.01
CA ASP A 68 -17.79 -0.56 -7.95
C ASP A 68 -17.30 -1.86 -7.26
N ARG A 69 -16.31 -1.76 -6.37
CA ARG A 69 -15.72 -2.92 -5.68
C ARG A 69 -16.62 -3.46 -4.56
N ASP A 70 -17.14 -2.57 -3.72
CA ASP A 70 -17.84 -2.94 -2.48
C ASP A 70 -19.37 -2.87 -2.64
N SER A 71 -19.88 -2.45 -3.80
CA SER A 71 -21.32 -2.24 -4.05
C SER A 71 -21.96 -1.31 -3.01
N CYS A 72 -21.24 -0.27 -2.60
CA CYS A 72 -21.66 0.67 -1.55
C CYS A 72 -22.23 1.98 -2.11
N THR A 73 -22.89 2.75 -1.25
CA THR A 73 -23.35 4.10 -1.60
C THR A 73 -22.19 5.08 -1.64
N GLN A 74 -22.33 6.16 -2.41
CA GLN A 74 -21.34 7.24 -2.45
C GLN A 74 -21.00 7.78 -1.06
N THR A 75 -22.01 8.03 -0.22
CA THR A 75 -21.81 8.53 1.14
C THR A 75 -21.00 7.55 2.00
N LEU A 76 -21.22 6.23 1.84
CA LEU A 76 -20.43 5.23 2.56
C LEU A 76 -18.98 5.20 2.05
N ALA A 77 -18.77 5.28 0.74
CA ALA A 77 -17.43 5.36 0.15
C ALA A 77 -16.66 6.61 0.63
N GLU A 78 -17.31 7.78 0.66
CA GLU A 78 -16.74 9.02 1.19
C GLU A 78 -16.35 8.87 2.66
N ASN A 79 -17.25 8.35 3.51
CA ASN A 79 -16.96 8.09 4.91
C ASN A 79 -15.77 7.12 5.09
N MET A 80 -15.65 6.10 4.25
CA MET A 80 -14.53 5.16 4.29
C MET A 80 -13.20 5.85 3.96
N ILE A 81 -13.18 6.71 2.93
CA ILE A 81 -11.99 7.51 2.56
C ILE A 81 -11.62 8.45 3.70
N ASP A 82 -12.60 9.15 4.27
CA ASP A 82 -12.39 10.18 5.29
C ASP A 82 -12.04 9.60 6.67
N SER A 83 -12.34 8.32 6.90
CA SER A 83 -11.94 7.62 8.14
C SER A 83 -10.44 7.34 8.25
N GLN A 84 -9.69 7.49 7.15
CA GLN A 84 -8.27 7.20 7.06
C GLN A 84 -7.42 8.47 6.99
N MET A 85 -6.09 8.33 7.13
CA MET A 85 -5.18 9.43 6.88
C MET A 85 -5.35 9.93 5.44
N SER A 86 -5.38 11.26 5.27
CA SER A 86 -5.58 11.88 3.96
C SER A 86 -4.54 11.40 2.93
N LEU A 87 -4.99 11.17 1.69
CA LEU A 87 -4.11 10.74 0.62
C LEU A 87 -2.96 11.73 0.37
N LYS A 88 -3.23 13.04 0.53
CA LYS A 88 -2.21 14.09 0.44
C LYS A 88 -1.09 13.85 1.44
N THR A 89 -1.43 13.62 2.72
CA THR A 89 -0.44 13.32 3.77
C THR A 89 0.31 12.03 3.47
N LYS A 90 -0.37 10.98 3.00
CA LYS A 90 0.29 9.73 2.59
C LYS A 90 1.32 9.98 1.48
N CYS A 91 0.99 10.80 0.48
CA CYS A 91 1.91 11.17 -0.61
C CYS A 91 3.12 11.95 -0.11
N GLU A 92 2.95 12.86 0.85
CA GLU A 92 4.05 13.63 1.46
C GLU A 92 5.02 12.76 2.26
N LEU A 93 4.53 11.65 2.83
CA LEU A 93 5.33 10.71 3.63
C LEU A 93 5.94 9.57 2.81
N ALA A 94 5.57 9.40 1.55
CA ALA A 94 6.02 8.30 0.72
C ALA A 94 7.38 8.57 0.08
N ASP A 95 8.19 7.53 -0.10
CA ASP A 95 9.43 7.63 -0.88
C ASP A 95 9.12 7.83 -2.38
N LYS A 96 8.01 7.25 -2.85
CA LYS A 96 7.55 7.28 -4.24
C LYS A 96 6.03 7.36 -4.31
N VAL A 97 5.52 8.17 -5.24
CA VAL A 97 4.09 8.27 -5.54
C VAL A 97 3.84 7.80 -6.97
N LEU A 98 2.89 6.87 -7.12
CA LEU A 98 2.41 6.37 -8.41
C LEU A 98 1.02 6.95 -8.67
N TRP A 99 0.83 7.61 -9.80
CA TRP A 99 -0.43 8.26 -10.13
C TRP A 99 -1.32 7.33 -10.96
N ASN A 100 -2.55 7.12 -10.49
CA ASN A 100 -3.60 6.36 -11.16
C ASN A 100 -4.77 7.27 -11.58
N ASN A 101 -4.44 8.52 -11.96
CA ASN A 101 -5.42 9.50 -12.43
C ASN A 101 -5.80 9.29 -13.90
N ASP A 102 -4.87 8.78 -14.70
CA ASP A 102 -5.03 8.63 -16.15
C ASP A 102 -5.48 7.20 -16.50
N SER A 103 -4.90 6.61 -17.54
CA SER A 103 -5.22 5.25 -17.95
C SER A 103 -4.46 4.21 -17.13
N ILE A 104 -5.01 2.99 -17.07
CA ILE A 104 -4.28 1.84 -16.51
C ILE A 104 -2.97 1.56 -17.26
N HIS A 105 -2.86 1.99 -18.52
CA HIS A 105 -1.63 1.87 -19.30
C HIS A 105 -0.52 2.73 -18.72
N ASP A 106 -0.83 3.97 -18.34
CA ASP A 106 0.12 4.91 -17.75
C ASP A 106 0.60 4.45 -16.38
N LEU A 107 -0.31 3.91 -15.55
CA LEU A 107 0.07 3.30 -14.27
C LEU A 107 1.01 2.10 -14.49
N LYS A 108 0.73 1.24 -15.49
CA LYS A 108 1.60 0.11 -15.82
C LYS A 108 2.99 0.55 -16.26
N ILE A 109 3.11 1.65 -17.00
CA ILE A 109 4.40 2.22 -17.39
C ILE A 109 5.18 2.68 -16.14
N GLN A 110 4.54 3.41 -15.22
CA GLN A 110 5.17 3.86 -13.97
C GLN A 110 5.66 2.66 -13.13
N ILE A 111 4.84 1.63 -12.97
CA ILE A 111 5.22 0.40 -12.24
C ILE A 111 6.42 -0.28 -12.89
N LYS A 112 6.41 -0.46 -14.22
CA LYS A 112 7.54 -1.10 -14.93
C LYS A 112 8.84 -0.34 -14.71
N LYS A 113 8.78 1.00 -14.77
CA LYS A 113 9.94 1.88 -14.54
C LYS A 113 10.51 1.71 -13.13
N GLU A 114 9.66 1.70 -12.10
CA GLU A 114 10.11 1.63 -10.70
C GLU A 114 10.60 0.24 -10.31
N PHE A 115 9.91 -0.82 -10.73
CA PHE A 115 10.23 -2.18 -10.27
C PHE A 115 11.33 -2.88 -11.09
N SER A 116 11.82 -2.25 -12.16
CA SER A 116 12.82 -2.82 -13.08
C SER A 116 12.46 -4.25 -13.48
N ILE A 117 11.19 -4.46 -13.85
CA ILE A 117 10.73 -5.74 -14.41
C ILE A 117 11.07 -5.71 -15.91
N LEU A 118 12.35 -5.91 -16.21
CA LEU A 118 12.91 -6.30 -17.50
C LEU A 118 14.04 -7.28 -17.25
#